data_AF-A0A958SIN3-F1
#
_entry.id   AF-A0A958SIN3-F1
#
_cell.length_a   1.000
_cell.length_b   1.000
_cell.length_c   1.000
_cell.angle_alpha   90.00
_cell.angle_beta   90.00
_cell.angle_gamma   90.00
#
_symmetry.space_group_name_H-M   'P 1'
#
loop_
_entity.id
_entity.type
_entity.pdbx_description
1 polymer ?
#
loop_
_entity_poly.entity_id
_entity_poly.type
_entity_poly.pdbx_seq_one_letter_code
_entity_poly.pdbx_strand_id
1 'polypeptide(L)'
;RYFKGVPSPVVAPEKLDVVIFRENTEDVYSGIEFASGTPEVKKLIEVIESIAEGKKIRPDSGIGIKPISKTGSQRLVRRAVEYAISRGKSSVTLVHKGNIMKFTEGAFRDWGYQLAEEEFAAKTISEEKLWDEHDGKVPSGKIVIKDRIADSMFQQVLTRPDEYSVLATTNLNGDYLSDACAAQVGGLGIAPGAN
;
A
#
# COMPACT_ATOMS: atom_id res chain seq x y z
N ARG A 1 -8.31 -10.78 -10.27
CA ARG A 1 -7.82 -11.78 -11.24
C ARG A 1 -8.66 -11.73 -12.52
N TYR A 2 -8.08 -12.06 -13.66
CA TYR A 2 -8.78 -12.18 -14.93
C TYR A 2 -9.67 -13.44 -15.02
N PHE A 3 -10.76 -13.34 -15.78
CA PHE A 3 -11.62 -14.46 -16.15
C PHE A 3 -11.65 -14.62 -17.67
N LYS A 4 -11.37 -15.83 -18.15
CA LYS A 4 -11.28 -16.12 -19.60
C LYS A 4 -12.56 -15.69 -20.32
N GLY A 5 -12.40 -14.90 -21.39
CA GLY A 5 -13.50 -14.41 -22.21
C GLY A 5 -14.00 -13.01 -21.83
N VAL A 6 -13.54 -12.45 -20.71
CA VAL A 6 -13.81 -11.05 -20.35
C VAL A 6 -12.98 -10.15 -21.27
N PRO A 7 -13.57 -9.09 -21.86
CA PRO A 7 -12.81 -8.08 -22.61
C PRO A 7 -11.78 -7.38 -21.73
N SER A 8 -10.59 -7.12 -22.25
CA SER A 8 -9.51 -6.45 -21.52
C SER A 8 -8.82 -5.41 -22.41
N PRO A 9 -8.41 -4.26 -21.85
CA PRO A 9 -7.63 -3.26 -22.58
C PRO A 9 -6.13 -3.59 -22.66
N VAL A 10 -5.64 -4.63 -21.97
CA VAL A 10 -4.20 -4.98 -21.93
C VAL A 10 -3.91 -6.28 -22.67
N VAL A 11 -2.65 -6.48 -23.07
CA VAL A 11 -2.21 -7.59 -23.94
C VAL A 11 -2.26 -8.96 -23.24
N ALA A 12 -1.94 -9.03 -21.94
CA ALA A 12 -1.82 -10.27 -21.19
C ALA A 12 -2.52 -10.19 -19.81
N PRO A 13 -3.85 -9.98 -19.77
CA PRO A 13 -4.59 -9.78 -18.52
C PRO A 13 -4.58 -11.01 -17.60
N GLU A 14 -4.42 -12.21 -18.16
CA GLU A 14 -4.33 -13.47 -17.42
C GLU A 14 -3.16 -13.55 -16.44
N LYS A 15 -2.12 -12.73 -16.64
CA LYS A 15 -0.99 -12.63 -15.72
C LYS A 15 -1.32 -11.88 -14.42
N LEU A 16 -2.37 -11.06 -14.41
CA LEU A 16 -2.74 -10.28 -13.22
C LEU A 16 -3.62 -11.12 -12.26
N ASP A 17 -2.97 -11.76 -11.29
CA ASP A 17 -3.61 -12.48 -10.17
C ASP A 17 -3.16 -11.91 -8.81
N VAL A 18 -3.63 -10.71 -8.50
CA VAL A 18 -3.35 -10.03 -7.24
C VAL A 18 -4.56 -10.03 -6.30
N VAL A 19 -4.26 -10.00 -5.00
CA VAL A 19 -5.21 -9.70 -3.91
C VAL A 19 -4.72 -8.47 -3.18
N ILE A 20 -5.56 -7.45 -3.06
CA ILE A 20 -5.20 -6.15 -2.49
C ILE A 20 -5.87 -6.02 -1.12
N PHE A 21 -5.03 -5.84 -0.10
CA PHE A 21 -5.43 -5.45 1.25
C PHE A 21 -5.24 -3.95 1.38
N ARG A 22 -6.35 -3.23 1.53
CA ARG A 22 -6.39 -1.78 1.72
C ARG A 22 -6.76 -1.48 3.16
N GLU A 23 -5.94 -0.67 3.84
CA GLU A 23 -6.36 -0.06 5.11
C GLU A 23 -7.53 0.89 4.83
N ASN A 24 -8.68 0.77 5.52
CA ASN A 24 -9.87 1.57 5.22
C ASN A 24 -10.33 2.51 6.35
N THR A 25 -9.56 2.64 7.44
CA THR A 25 -9.96 3.38 8.66
C THR A 25 -9.17 4.67 8.93
N GLU A 26 -8.01 4.84 8.31
CA GLU A 26 -7.15 6.03 8.46
C GLU A 26 -6.75 6.62 7.09
N ASP A 27 -5.63 7.35 7.02
CA ASP A 27 -5.19 8.13 5.87
C ASP A 27 -6.06 9.38 5.62
N VAL A 28 -5.83 10.11 4.52
CA VAL A 28 -6.64 11.27 4.09
C VAL A 28 -8.13 10.95 3.95
N TYR A 29 -8.48 9.68 3.77
CA TYR A 29 -9.85 9.17 3.77
C TYR A 29 -10.58 9.32 5.12
N SER A 30 -9.86 9.65 6.19
CA SER A 30 -10.47 10.01 7.48
C SER A 30 -11.23 11.34 7.47
N GLY A 31 -11.09 12.15 6.40
CA GLY A 31 -11.87 13.37 6.21
C GLY A 31 -11.54 14.51 7.19
N ILE A 32 -10.37 14.46 7.83
CA ILE A 32 -9.89 15.53 8.71
C ILE A 32 -9.37 16.67 7.83
N GLU A 33 -10.29 17.53 7.40
CA GLU A 33 -10.03 18.60 6.43
C GLU A 33 -10.61 19.95 6.87
N PHE A 34 -9.90 21.03 6.52
CA PHE A 34 -10.24 22.40 6.87
C PHE A 34 -10.27 23.27 5.61
N ALA A 35 -11.43 23.90 5.37
CA ALA A 35 -11.64 24.74 4.21
C ALA A 35 -10.81 26.04 4.27
N SER A 36 -10.26 26.45 3.13
CA SER A 36 -9.51 27.68 2.98
C SER A 36 -10.32 28.92 3.41
N GLY A 37 -9.65 29.90 4.01
CA GLY A 37 -10.23 31.19 4.42
C GLY A 37 -11.01 31.17 5.75
N THR A 38 -11.30 30.00 6.31
CA THR A 38 -12.02 29.85 7.59
C THR A 38 -11.17 30.31 8.80
N PRO A 39 -11.79 30.76 9.91
CA PRO A 39 -11.04 31.05 11.15
C PRO A 39 -10.25 29.86 11.67
N GLU A 40 -10.79 28.65 11.54
CA GLU A 40 -10.18 27.41 12.02
C GLU A 40 -8.90 27.07 11.26
N VAL A 41 -8.90 27.17 9.92
CA VAL A 41 -7.70 26.88 9.12
C VAL A 41 -6.58 27.90 9.36
N LYS A 42 -6.92 29.18 9.59
CA LYS A 42 -5.93 30.22 9.91
C LYS A 42 -5.21 29.90 11.21
N LYS A 43 -5.97 29.55 12.25
CA LYS A 43 -5.40 29.11 13.54
C LYS A 43 -4.55 27.86 13.38
N LEU A 44 -4.99 26.90 12.58
CA LEU A 44 -4.23 25.68 12.32
C LEU A 44 -2.90 25.96 11.60
N ILE A 45 -2.89 26.86 10.61
CA ILE A 45 -1.68 27.30 9.92
C ILE A 45 -0.69 27.93 10.92
N GLU A 46 -1.16 28.84 11.77
CA GLU A 46 -0.33 29.47 12.82
C GLU A 46 0.29 28.42 13.75
N VAL A 47 -0.49 27.43 14.19
CA VAL A 47 0.02 26.33 15.02
C VAL A 47 1.07 25.51 14.27
N ILE A 48 0.82 25.13 13.02
CA ILE A 48 1.78 24.33 12.24
C ILE A 48 3.07 25.11 12.02
N GLU A 49 3.01 26.37 11.62
CA GLU A 49 4.20 27.20 11.41
C GLU A 49 4.98 27.44 12.71
N SER A 50 4.31 27.45 13.87
CA SER A 50 4.99 27.57 15.18
C SER A 50 5.82 26.35 15.57
N ILE A 51 5.50 25.16 15.03
CA ILE A 51 6.19 23.90 15.36
C ILE A 51 7.02 23.35 14.20
N ALA A 52 6.74 23.77 12.96
CA ALA A 52 7.42 23.29 11.76
C ALA A 52 8.51 24.29 11.33
N GLU A 53 9.69 24.15 11.92
CA GLU A 53 10.82 25.06 11.66
C GLU A 53 11.11 25.24 10.16
N GLY A 54 11.10 26.50 9.72
CA GLY A 54 11.40 26.87 8.34
C GLY A 54 10.33 26.49 7.31
N LYS A 55 9.14 26.04 7.74
CA LYS A 55 8.01 25.74 6.85
C LYS A 55 7.01 26.88 6.89
N LYS A 56 6.60 27.32 5.69
CA LYS A 56 5.52 28.30 5.50
C LYS A 56 4.40 27.67 4.69
N ILE A 57 3.17 27.91 5.11
CA ILE A 57 1.96 27.49 4.40
C ILE A 57 1.34 28.73 3.77
N ARG A 58 0.85 28.62 2.53
CA ARG A 58 0.18 29.75 1.89
C ARG A 58 -1.14 30.04 2.62
N PRO A 59 -1.46 31.30 2.98
CA PRO A 59 -2.66 31.61 3.76
C PRO A 59 -3.99 31.25 3.08
N ASP A 60 -3.99 31.02 1.77
CA ASP A 60 -5.12 30.62 0.94
C ASP A 60 -5.22 29.09 0.77
N SER A 61 -4.47 28.29 1.54
CA SER A 61 -4.51 26.83 1.48
C SER A 61 -5.73 26.25 2.20
N GLY A 62 -6.34 25.21 1.61
CA GLY A 62 -7.07 24.20 2.38
C GLY A 62 -6.07 23.23 3.03
N ILE A 63 -6.40 22.69 4.20
CA ILE A 63 -5.50 21.81 4.97
C ILE A 63 -6.18 20.47 5.23
N GLY A 64 -5.51 19.39 4.87
CA GLY A 64 -5.89 18.02 5.21
C GLY A 64 -4.86 17.35 6.12
N ILE A 65 -5.31 16.48 7.01
CA ILE A 65 -4.45 15.70 7.90
C ILE A 65 -4.42 14.25 7.42
N LYS A 66 -3.21 13.69 7.28
CA LYS A 66 -2.96 12.31 6.87
C LYS A 66 -2.39 11.50 8.04
N PRO A 67 -3.23 10.97 8.95
CA PRO A 67 -2.75 10.07 10.00
C PRO A 67 -2.53 8.68 9.42
N ILE A 68 -1.41 8.04 9.77
CA ILE A 68 -1.16 6.62 9.59
C ILE A 68 -0.60 6.09 10.90
N SER A 69 -1.17 5.01 11.42
CA SER A 69 -0.84 4.48 12.74
C SER A 69 -0.18 3.10 12.65
N LYS A 70 0.68 2.80 13.63
CA LYS A 70 1.27 1.46 13.79
C LYS A 70 0.17 0.40 13.95
N THR A 71 -0.87 0.71 14.74
CA THR A 71 -2.00 -0.20 14.99
C THR A 71 -2.76 -0.55 13.71
N GLY A 72 -3.14 0.45 12.91
CA GLY A 72 -3.83 0.26 11.63
C GLY A 72 -2.97 -0.52 10.63
N SER A 73 -1.73 -0.07 10.46
CA SER A 73 -0.75 -0.69 9.56
C SER A 73 -0.50 -2.17 9.91
N GLN A 74 -0.18 -2.46 11.16
CA GLN A 74 0.11 -3.83 11.59
C GLN A 74 -1.12 -4.74 11.54
N ARG A 75 -2.32 -4.22 11.88
CA ARG A 75 -3.57 -4.98 11.73
C ARG A 75 -3.78 -5.44 10.28
N LEU A 76 -3.62 -4.52 9.33
CA LEU A 76 -3.76 -4.83 7.90
C LEU A 76 -2.69 -5.81 7.43
N VAL A 77 -1.41 -5.51 7.68
CA VAL A 77 -0.29 -6.32 7.19
C VAL A 77 -0.34 -7.73 7.76
N ARG A 78 -0.68 -7.89 9.05
CA ARG A 78 -0.91 -9.21 9.66
C ARG A 78 -1.93 -10.01 8.87
N ARG A 79 -3.08 -9.41 8.54
CA ARG A 79 -4.11 -10.09 7.77
C ARG A 79 -3.66 -10.47 6.36
N ALA A 80 -2.89 -9.60 5.71
CA ALA A 80 -2.31 -9.87 4.39
C ALA A 80 -1.31 -11.04 4.42
N VAL A 81 -0.45 -11.11 5.44
CA VAL A 81 0.52 -12.20 5.63
C VAL A 81 -0.20 -13.52 5.97
N GLU A 82 -1.15 -13.52 6.89
CA GLU A 82 -1.99 -14.69 7.20
C GLU A 82 -2.72 -15.22 5.95
N TYR A 83 -3.26 -14.32 5.14
CA TYR A 83 -3.90 -14.68 3.88
C TYR A 83 -2.89 -15.31 2.92
N ALA A 84 -1.71 -14.71 2.77
CA ALA A 84 -0.67 -15.25 1.91
C ALA A 84 -0.24 -16.66 2.34
N ILE A 85 -0.08 -16.89 3.65
CA ILE A 85 0.24 -18.21 4.23
C ILE A 85 -0.88 -19.22 3.95
N SER A 86 -2.12 -18.88 4.33
CA SER A 86 -3.25 -19.82 4.22
C SER A 86 -3.63 -20.16 2.78
N ARG A 87 -3.30 -19.30 1.81
CA ARG A 87 -3.59 -19.48 0.38
C ARG A 87 -2.38 -19.86 -0.44
N GLY A 88 -1.22 -20.08 0.18
CA GLY A 88 0.02 -20.46 -0.51
C GLY A 88 0.48 -19.42 -1.55
N LYS A 89 0.30 -18.13 -1.26
CA LYS A 89 0.77 -17.03 -2.12
C LYS A 89 2.28 -16.82 -1.95
N SER A 90 2.94 -16.38 -3.01
CA SER A 90 4.41 -16.29 -3.06
C SER A 90 4.99 -15.06 -2.36
N SER A 91 4.24 -13.96 -2.30
CA SER A 91 4.72 -12.70 -1.76
C SER A 91 3.63 -11.80 -1.17
N VAL A 92 4.04 -10.95 -0.23
CA VAL A 92 3.32 -9.76 0.23
C VAL A 92 4.16 -8.53 -0.12
N THR A 93 3.59 -7.62 -0.88
CA THR A 93 4.23 -6.35 -1.27
C THR A 93 3.61 -5.19 -0.51
N LEU A 94 4.42 -4.45 0.25
CA LEU A 94 4.04 -3.21 0.91
C LEU A 94 4.12 -2.07 -0.10
N VAL A 95 2.98 -1.47 -0.45
CA VAL A 95 2.92 -0.38 -1.45
C VAL A 95 2.79 0.96 -0.73
N HIS A 96 3.74 1.86 -0.99
CA HIS A 96 3.86 3.10 -0.22
C HIS A 96 4.60 4.20 -1.02
N LYS A 97 4.51 5.47 -0.62
CA LYS A 97 5.29 6.58 -1.18
C LYS A 97 6.26 7.16 -0.14
N GLY A 98 6.92 6.26 0.59
CA GLY A 98 7.78 6.59 1.74
C GLY A 98 9.04 7.37 1.40
N ASN A 99 9.46 7.43 0.14
CA ASN A 99 10.58 8.28 -0.28
C ASN A 99 10.25 9.79 -0.13
N ILE A 100 8.97 10.16 -0.26
CA ILE A 100 8.48 11.53 -0.05
C ILE A 100 7.81 11.65 1.32
N MET A 101 6.88 10.74 1.64
CA MET A 101 6.08 10.76 2.86
C MET A 101 6.70 9.85 3.94
N LYS A 102 7.90 10.19 4.40
CA LYS A 102 8.73 9.35 5.27
C LYS A 102 8.02 8.90 6.55
N PHE A 103 7.29 9.80 7.20
CA PHE A 103 6.74 9.57 8.54
C PHE A 103 5.30 9.02 8.55
N THR A 104 4.68 8.85 7.39
CA THR A 104 3.36 8.23 7.26
C THR A 104 3.49 6.97 6.42
N GLU A 105 3.78 7.10 5.13
CA GLU A 105 3.90 5.96 4.22
C GLU A 105 5.24 5.22 4.36
N GLY A 106 6.32 5.90 4.72
CA GLY A 106 7.55 5.23 5.12
C GLY A 106 7.34 4.43 6.42
N ALA A 107 6.64 5.01 7.39
CA ALA A 107 6.30 4.32 8.64
C ALA A 107 5.40 3.08 8.40
N PHE A 108 4.41 3.15 7.49
CA PHE A 108 3.62 1.98 7.08
C PHE A 108 4.50 0.82 6.60
N ARG A 109 5.48 1.11 5.72
CA ARG A 109 6.45 0.12 5.23
C ARG A 109 7.25 -0.46 6.41
N ASP A 110 7.82 0.40 7.23
CA ASP A 110 8.72 -0.01 8.32
C ASP A 110 7.99 -0.87 9.36
N TRP A 111 6.77 -0.48 9.75
CA TRP A 111 5.94 -1.28 10.65
C TRP A 111 5.47 -2.61 10.04
N GLY A 112 5.30 -2.67 8.72
CA GLY A 112 4.99 -3.88 7.99
C GLY A 112 6.15 -4.89 8.00
N TYR A 113 7.37 -4.43 7.70
CA TYR A 113 8.57 -5.26 7.83
C TYR A 113 8.80 -5.69 9.28
N GLN A 114 8.71 -4.77 10.23
CA GLN A 114 8.84 -5.05 11.66
C GLN A 114 7.89 -6.18 12.08
N LEU A 115 6.60 -6.10 11.71
CA LEU A 115 5.62 -7.13 12.03
C LEU A 115 5.97 -8.48 11.39
N ALA A 116 6.40 -8.49 10.13
CA ALA A 116 6.76 -9.73 9.46
C ALA A 116 7.97 -10.42 10.12
N GLU A 117 8.92 -9.65 10.64
CA GLU A 117 10.07 -10.18 11.38
C GLU A 117 9.69 -10.62 12.81
N GLU A 118 8.85 -9.86 13.51
CA GLU A 118 8.49 -10.15 14.90
C GLU A 118 7.50 -11.32 15.02
N GLU A 119 6.49 -11.38 14.16
CA GLU A 119 5.39 -12.34 14.28
C GLU A 119 5.47 -13.50 13.29
N PHE A 120 6.16 -13.32 12.16
CA PHE A 120 6.12 -14.27 11.05
C PHE A 120 7.51 -14.74 10.56
N ALA A 121 8.60 -14.50 11.31
CA ALA A 121 9.97 -14.84 10.91
C ALA A 121 10.13 -16.28 10.39
N ALA A 122 9.42 -17.26 10.95
CA ALA A 122 9.50 -18.65 10.50
C ALA A 122 8.89 -18.89 9.10
N LYS A 123 7.99 -18.01 8.65
CA LYS A 123 7.20 -18.14 7.41
C LYS A 123 7.52 -17.07 6.37
N THR A 124 8.24 -16.02 6.74
CA THR A 124 8.57 -14.91 5.84
C THR A 124 10.07 -14.76 5.65
N ILE A 125 10.45 -14.06 4.58
CA ILE A 125 11.81 -13.58 4.32
C ILE A 125 11.71 -12.24 3.60
N SER A 126 12.51 -11.24 3.96
CA SER A 126 12.55 -9.98 3.20
C SER A 126 13.23 -10.20 1.84
N GLU A 127 12.86 -9.41 0.83
CA GLU A 127 13.52 -9.46 -0.49
C GLU A 127 15.03 -9.17 -0.39
N GLU A 128 15.45 -8.29 0.52
CA GLU A 128 16.86 -8.05 0.83
C GLU A 128 17.58 -9.33 1.30
N LYS A 129 17.08 -9.98 2.37
CA LYS A 129 17.65 -11.24 2.90
C LYS A 129 17.62 -12.37 1.88
N LEU A 130 16.58 -12.40 1.03
CA LEU A 130 16.48 -13.38 -0.05
C LEU A 130 17.65 -13.27 -1.05
N TRP A 131 18.06 -12.05 -1.40
CA TRP A 131 19.19 -11.84 -2.29
C TRP A 131 20.53 -12.05 -1.58
N ASP A 132 20.67 -11.52 -0.37
CA ASP A 132 21.93 -11.57 0.38
C ASP A 132 22.30 -12.98 0.84
N GLU A 133 21.31 -13.77 1.30
CA GLU A 133 21.54 -15.07 1.93
C GLU A 133 21.22 -16.26 1.00
N HIS A 134 20.39 -16.04 -0.02
CA HIS A 134 19.86 -17.13 -0.85
C HIS A 134 19.95 -16.89 -2.37
N ASP A 135 20.67 -15.85 -2.83
CA ASP A 135 20.90 -15.59 -4.26
C ASP A 135 19.57 -15.53 -5.05
N GLY A 136 18.55 -14.91 -4.47
CA GLY A 136 17.22 -14.76 -5.07
C GLY A 136 16.34 -16.01 -5.02
N LYS A 137 16.83 -17.13 -4.48
CA LYS A 137 16.08 -18.41 -4.44
C LYS A 137 15.23 -18.49 -3.19
N VAL A 138 13.91 -18.48 -3.37
CA VAL A 138 12.96 -18.50 -2.25
C VAL A 138 13.06 -19.84 -1.49
N PRO A 139 13.41 -19.83 -0.19
CA PRO A 139 13.46 -21.04 0.60
C PRO A 139 12.08 -21.71 0.68
N SER A 140 12.06 -23.04 0.75
CA SER A 140 10.80 -23.80 0.79
C SER A 140 9.94 -23.37 1.98
N GLY A 141 8.66 -23.11 1.72
CA GLY A 141 7.68 -22.71 2.75
C GLY A 141 7.80 -21.26 3.24
N LYS A 142 8.62 -20.42 2.60
CA LYS A 142 8.73 -18.99 2.88
C LYS A 142 7.94 -18.14 1.88
N ILE A 143 7.45 -17.01 2.37
CA ILE A 143 6.79 -15.96 1.60
C ILE A 143 7.71 -14.74 1.57
N VAL A 144 7.88 -14.14 0.39
CA VAL A 144 8.72 -12.96 0.24
C VAL A 144 7.95 -11.72 0.70
N ILE A 145 8.53 -10.97 1.64
CA ILE A 145 8.07 -9.64 2.02
C ILE A 145 8.93 -8.65 1.26
N LYS A 146 8.28 -7.80 0.47
CA LYS A 146 8.94 -6.78 -0.35
C LYS A 146 8.17 -5.48 -0.30
N ASP A 147 8.78 -4.40 -0.76
CA ASP A 147 8.10 -3.11 -0.89
C ASP A 147 8.33 -2.51 -2.26
N ARG A 148 7.36 -1.70 -2.71
CA ARG A 148 7.46 -0.93 -3.94
C ARG A 148 6.89 0.45 -3.72
N ILE A 149 7.53 1.42 -4.38
CA ILE A 149 7.01 2.79 -4.38
C ILE A 149 5.71 2.84 -5.19
N ALA A 150 4.68 3.53 -4.68
CA ALA A 150 3.33 3.53 -5.23
C ALA A 150 3.26 3.90 -6.73
N ASP A 151 4.01 4.92 -7.17
CA ASP A 151 4.07 5.32 -8.58
C ASP A 151 4.74 4.25 -9.47
N SER A 152 5.78 3.58 -8.98
CA SER A 152 6.36 2.42 -9.67
C SER A 152 5.35 1.28 -9.76
N MET A 153 4.55 1.05 -8.71
CA MET A 153 3.60 -0.05 -8.67
C MET A 153 2.56 0.01 -9.80
N PHE A 154 2.10 1.20 -10.20
CA PHE A 154 1.22 1.36 -11.36
C PHE A 154 1.86 0.89 -12.67
N GLN A 155 3.18 1.07 -12.85
CA GLN A 155 3.89 0.52 -14.00
C GLN A 155 4.10 -0.99 -13.87
N GLN A 156 4.40 -1.47 -12.66
CA GLN A 156 4.73 -2.87 -12.45
C GLN A 156 3.52 -3.80 -12.58
N VAL A 157 2.31 -3.36 -12.21
CA VAL A 157 1.08 -4.15 -12.47
C VAL A 157 0.79 -4.33 -13.96
N LEU A 158 1.36 -3.49 -14.84
CA LEU A 158 1.23 -3.65 -16.30
C LEU A 158 2.36 -4.47 -16.90
N THR A 159 3.60 -4.18 -16.47
CA THR A 159 4.82 -4.71 -17.12
C THR A 159 5.30 -6.02 -16.51
N ARG A 160 5.02 -6.25 -15.22
CA ARG A 160 5.45 -7.41 -14.43
C ARG A 160 4.33 -7.92 -13.49
N PRO A 161 3.07 -8.05 -13.94
CA PRO A 161 1.94 -8.43 -13.08
C PRO A 161 2.14 -9.78 -12.37
N ASP A 162 2.85 -10.71 -13.00
CA ASP A 162 3.15 -12.06 -12.52
C ASP A 162 4.19 -12.09 -11.38
N GLU A 163 4.88 -10.98 -11.11
CA GLU A 163 5.77 -10.87 -9.95
C GLU A 163 5.03 -10.58 -8.63
N TYR A 164 3.71 -10.31 -8.68
CA TYR A 164 2.92 -9.86 -7.54
C TYR A 164 1.79 -10.82 -7.19
N SER A 165 1.51 -10.97 -5.90
CA SER A 165 0.47 -11.89 -5.40
C SER A 165 -0.44 -11.24 -4.37
N VAL A 166 0.12 -10.75 -3.27
CA VAL A 166 -0.63 -10.00 -2.25
C VAL A 166 -0.02 -8.61 -2.15
N LEU A 167 -0.87 -7.58 -2.23
CA LEU A 167 -0.47 -6.19 -2.05
C LEU A 167 -1.12 -5.67 -0.77
N ALA A 168 -0.33 -5.12 0.15
CA ALA A 168 -0.82 -4.44 1.34
C ALA A 168 -0.51 -2.95 1.21
N THR A 169 -1.53 -2.10 1.35
CA THR A 169 -1.43 -0.68 1.01
C THR A 169 -2.10 0.20 2.04
N THR A 170 -1.67 1.46 2.09
CA THR A 170 -2.43 2.55 2.71
C THR A 170 -3.75 2.78 1.98
N ASN A 171 -4.66 3.53 2.59
CA ASN A 171 -6.03 3.71 2.11
C ASN A 171 -6.08 4.30 0.70
N LEU A 172 -5.43 5.45 0.49
CA LEU A 172 -5.45 6.15 -0.80
C LEU A 172 -4.79 5.34 -1.91
N ASN A 173 -3.63 4.73 -1.63
CA ASN A 173 -2.93 3.91 -2.63
C ASN A 173 -3.76 2.67 -3.00
N GLY A 174 -4.43 2.07 -2.01
CA GLY A 174 -5.24 0.87 -2.22
C GLY A 174 -6.44 1.13 -3.11
N ASP A 175 -7.08 2.28 -2.93
CA ASP A 175 -8.16 2.76 -3.78
C ASP A 175 -7.72 2.81 -5.25
N TYR A 176 -6.75 3.68 -5.55
CA TYR A 176 -6.28 3.89 -6.92
C TYR A 176 -5.72 2.62 -7.56
N LEU A 177 -4.94 1.84 -6.80
CA LEU A 177 -4.32 0.64 -7.33
C LEU A 177 -5.34 -0.46 -7.59
N SER A 178 -6.38 -0.57 -6.75
CA SER A 178 -7.45 -1.55 -6.94
C SER A 178 -8.28 -1.25 -8.19
N ASP A 179 -8.61 0.01 -8.42
CA ASP A 179 -9.32 0.46 -9.62
C ASP A 179 -8.47 0.24 -10.88
N ALA A 180 -7.17 0.59 -10.83
CA ALA A 180 -6.25 0.36 -11.93
C ALA A 180 -6.06 -1.13 -12.24
N CYS A 181 -6.02 -2.00 -11.23
CA CYS A 181 -5.97 -3.45 -11.43
C CYS A 181 -7.28 -3.98 -12.02
N ALA A 182 -8.43 -3.53 -11.51
CA ALA A 182 -9.74 -3.94 -12.00
C ALA A 182 -9.94 -3.57 -13.48
N ALA A 183 -9.55 -2.35 -13.87
CA ALA A 183 -9.61 -1.89 -15.26
C ALA A 183 -8.86 -2.81 -16.25
N GLN A 184 -7.75 -3.42 -15.81
CA GLN A 184 -6.98 -4.35 -16.65
C GLN A 184 -7.68 -5.70 -16.85
N VAL A 185 -8.53 -6.14 -15.93
CA VAL A 185 -9.12 -7.48 -15.94
C VAL A 185 -10.60 -7.53 -16.29
N GLY A 186 -11.17 -6.41 -16.74
CA GLY A 186 -12.57 -6.29 -17.20
C GLY A 186 -13.42 -5.22 -16.50
N GLY A 187 -12.80 -4.41 -15.64
CA GLY A 187 -13.42 -3.25 -15.01
C GLY A 187 -14.06 -3.54 -13.65
N LEU A 188 -14.56 -2.47 -13.04
CA LEU A 188 -15.13 -2.49 -11.68
C LEU A 188 -16.39 -3.37 -11.56
N GLY A 189 -17.17 -3.52 -12.63
CA GLY A 189 -18.43 -4.28 -12.62
C GLY A 189 -18.28 -5.78 -12.33
N ILE A 190 -17.06 -6.31 -12.37
CA ILE A 190 -16.76 -7.72 -12.07
C ILE A 190 -15.74 -7.89 -10.93
N ALA A 191 -15.34 -6.79 -10.29
CA ALA A 191 -14.35 -6.82 -9.22
C ALA A 191 -15.01 -7.27 -7.90
N PRO A 192 -14.63 -8.43 -7.33
CA PRO A 192 -15.13 -8.83 -6.02
C PRO A 192 -14.46 -8.00 -4.91
N GLY A 193 -15.23 -7.63 -3.89
CA GLY A 193 -14.74 -6.89 -2.72
C GLY A 193 -15.30 -7.44 -1.41
N ALA A 194 -14.58 -7.20 -0.31
CA ALA A 194 -14.99 -7.52 1.06
C ALA A 194 -14.42 -6.47 2.02
N ASN A 195 -15.12 -6.25 3.14
CA ASN A 195 -14.67 -5.41 4.26
C ASN A 195 -14.59 -6.24 5.54
#